data_AF-A0A2G5C0P0-F1
#
_entry.id   AF-A0A2G5C0P0-F1
#
_cell.length_a   1.000
_cell.length_b   1.000
_cell.length_c   1.000
_cell.angle_alpha   90.00
_cell.angle_beta   90.00
_cell.angle_gamma   90.00
#
_symmetry.space_group_name_H-M   'P 1'
#
loop_
_entity.id
_entity.type
_entity.pdbx_description
1 polymer ?
#
loop_
_entity_poly.entity_id
_entity_poly.type
_entity_poly.pdbx_seq_one_letter_code
_entity_poly.pdbx_strand_id
1 'polypeptide(L)'
;MPELVLTNFTTRLGHRIGRMIQALFLQDPNFRGRRVVTFHNQRDFIFFRHHRYIFESKESKKEAKGKNANDGEGQTILKGNVTARLQECGPRFTLKLISVQHDTFDTKGGEYEWVHKSEMDTSRRRFFL
;
A
#
# COMPACT_ATOMS: atom_id res chain seq x y z
N MET A 1 3.25 11.95 9.67
CA MET A 1 2.87 11.64 8.28
C MET A 1 2.62 10.14 8.16
N PRO A 2 1.59 9.67 7.43
CA PRO A 2 1.41 8.24 7.19
C PRO A 2 2.52 7.68 6.31
N GLU A 3 2.81 6.39 6.46
CA GLU A 3 3.61 5.61 5.52
C GLU A 3 2.87 5.46 4.19
N LEU A 4 3.60 5.34 3.08
CA LEU A 4 3.01 5.20 1.75
C LEU A 4 3.39 3.84 1.14
N VAL A 5 2.39 3.08 0.73
CA VAL A 5 2.55 1.79 0.04
C VAL A 5 1.98 1.91 -1.36
N LEU A 6 2.83 1.71 -2.37
CA LEU A 6 2.42 1.55 -3.77
C LEU A 6 2.52 0.08 -4.17
N THR A 7 1.47 -0.47 -4.77
CA THR A 7 1.46 -1.87 -5.21
C THR A 7 1.09 -1.95 -6.69
N ASN A 8 1.81 -2.79 -7.44
CA ASN A 8 1.55 -3.12 -8.85
C ASN A 8 1.64 -1.95 -9.86
N PHE A 9 2.49 -0.95 -9.63
CA PHE A 9 2.83 0.08 -10.62
C PHE A 9 4.08 -0.36 -11.41
N THR A 10 3.93 -1.35 -12.28
CA THR A 10 5.08 -2.05 -12.90
C THR A 10 5.42 -1.55 -14.30
N THR A 11 4.49 -0.87 -14.97
CA THR A 11 4.73 -0.36 -16.32
C THR A 11 5.57 0.93 -16.28
N ARG A 12 6.06 1.40 -17.43
CA ARG A 12 6.79 2.68 -17.51
C ARG A 12 5.91 3.87 -17.06
N LEU A 13 4.65 3.89 -17.48
CA LEU A 13 3.67 4.89 -17.06
C LEU A 13 3.34 4.72 -15.57
N GLY A 14 3.17 3.48 -15.10
CA GLY A 14 2.99 3.14 -13.70
C GLY A 14 4.07 3.70 -12.79
N HIS A 15 5.34 3.47 -13.11
CA HIS A 15 6.46 4.03 -12.33
C HIS A 15 6.43 5.56 -12.28
N ARG A 16 6.08 6.23 -13.40
CA ARG A 16 5.94 7.69 -13.45
C ARG A 16 4.82 8.18 -12.54
N ILE A 17 3.63 7.59 -12.66
CA ILE A 17 2.47 7.92 -11.83
C ILE A 17 2.75 7.62 -10.35
N GLY A 18 3.39 6.49 -10.05
CA GLY A 18 3.84 6.15 -8.70
C GLY A 18 4.77 7.20 -8.12
N ARG A 19 5.73 7.71 -8.90
CA ARG A 19 6.63 8.80 -8.48
C ARG A 19 5.88 10.12 -8.25
N MET A 20 4.93 10.47 -9.12
CA MET A 20 4.08 11.65 -8.94
C MET A 20 3.23 11.55 -7.66
N ILE A 21 2.61 10.39 -7.41
CA ILE A 21 1.85 10.14 -6.16
C ILE A 21 2.77 10.23 -4.95
N GLN A 22 3.96 9.62 -4.99
CA GLN A 22 4.95 9.70 -3.90
C GLN A 22 5.35 11.14 -3.59
N ALA A 23 5.46 12.01 -4.60
CA ALA A 23 5.81 13.41 -4.41
C ALA A 23 4.72 14.23 -3.68
N LEU A 24 3.47 13.75 -3.62
CA LEU A 24 2.40 14.39 -2.85
C LEU A 24 2.51 14.16 -1.34
N PHE A 25 3.35 13.21 -0.90
CA PHE A 25 3.54 12.87 0.50
C PHE A 25 4.97 13.22 0.93
N LEU A 26 5.13 13.70 2.18
CA LEU A 26 6.46 13.92 2.73
C LEU A 26 7.20 12.58 2.86
N GLN A 27 8.48 12.57 2.47
CA GLN A 27 9.33 11.38 2.47
C GLN A 27 9.80 10.96 3.87
N ASP A 28 9.43 11.69 4.92
CA ASP A 28 9.73 11.37 6.32
C ASP A 28 8.48 10.77 7.02
N PRO A 29 8.28 9.44 6.95
CA PRO A 29 7.16 8.77 7.59
C PRO A 29 7.29 8.76 9.12
N ASN A 30 6.20 9.08 9.82
CA ASN A 30 6.16 8.97 11.28
C ASN A 30 5.60 7.61 11.69
N PHE A 31 6.50 6.67 11.96
CA PHE A 31 6.17 5.31 12.40
C PHE A 31 5.43 5.25 13.75
N ARG A 32 5.59 6.25 14.63
CA ARG A 32 4.86 6.30 15.90
C ARG A 32 3.36 6.52 15.69
N GLY A 33 2.98 7.20 14.60
CA GLY A 33 1.57 7.42 14.25
C GLY A 33 0.85 6.14 13.80
N ARG A 34 1.61 5.12 13.35
CA ARG A 34 1.12 3.83 12.83
C ARG A 34 0.03 3.98 11.77
N ARG A 35 0.18 4.97 10.88
CA ARG A 35 -0.77 5.21 9.78
C ARG A 35 -0.11 4.83 8.47
N VAL A 36 -0.88 4.25 7.58
CA VAL A 36 -0.46 3.83 6.25
C VAL A 36 -1.52 4.23 5.23
N VAL A 37 -1.05 4.83 4.15
CA VAL A 37 -1.80 5.09 2.93
C VAL A 37 -1.36 4.08 1.89
N THR A 38 -2.31 3.43 1.23
CA THR A 38 -2.06 2.42 0.22
C THR A 38 -2.70 2.84 -1.08
N PHE A 39 -1.92 2.84 -2.16
CA PHE A 39 -2.40 2.88 -3.53
C PHE A 39 -2.11 1.52 -4.17
N HIS A 40 -3.16 0.75 -4.39
CA HIS A 40 -3.06 -0.57 -5.01
C HIS A 40 -3.57 -0.49 -6.44
N ASN A 41 -2.69 -0.68 -7.42
CA ASN A 41 -3.09 -0.77 -8.82
C ASN A 41 -3.57 -2.19 -9.15
N GLN A 42 -4.79 -2.32 -9.64
CA GLN A 42 -5.33 -3.58 -10.12
C GLN A 42 -6.12 -3.32 -11.40
N ARG A 43 -5.62 -3.85 -12.52
CA ARG A 43 -6.22 -3.72 -13.86
C ARG A 43 -6.49 -2.25 -14.24
N ASP A 44 -5.51 -1.37 -14.04
CA ASP A 44 -5.58 0.09 -14.26
C ASP A 44 -6.57 0.86 -13.37
N PHE A 45 -7.11 0.21 -12.34
CA PHE A 45 -7.83 0.88 -11.26
C PHE A 45 -6.92 0.99 -10.05
N ILE A 46 -6.72 2.23 -9.59
CA ILE A 46 -5.92 2.52 -8.41
C ILE A 46 -6.85 2.63 -7.20
N PHE A 47 -6.80 1.64 -6.33
CA PHE A 47 -7.55 1.63 -5.08
C PHE A 47 -6.78 2.37 -4.00
N PHE A 48 -7.36 3.46 -3.52
CA PHE A 48 -6.85 4.20 -2.38
C PHE A 48 -7.44 3.68 -1.08
N ARG A 49 -6.59 3.44 -0.09
CA ARG A 49 -7.02 3.13 1.29
C ARG A 49 -6.14 3.86 2.30
N HIS A 50 -6.73 4.29 3.40
CA HIS A 50 -6.01 4.88 4.53
C HIS A 50 -6.36 4.13 5.80
N HIS A 51 -5.33 3.51 6.39
CA HIS A 51 -5.45 2.68 7.57
C HIS A 51 -4.52 3.15 8.68
N ARG A 52 -4.89 2.82 9.92
CA ARG A 52 -4.00 2.77 11.07
C ARG A 52 -3.76 1.31 11.42
N TYR A 53 -2.51 0.91 11.64
CA TYR A 53 -2.19 -0.45 12.06
C TYR A 53 -1.92 -0.53 13.57
N ILE A 54 -2.31 -1.66 14.18
CA ILE A 54 -2.16 -1.94 15.60
C ILE A 54 -1.54 -3.34 15.72
N PHE A 55 -0.40 -3.43 16.40
CA PHE A 55 0.25 -4.70 16.67
C PHE A 55 -0.36 -5.37 17.89
N GLU A 56 -0.73 -6.63 17.74
CA GLU A 56 -1.28 -7.48 18.80
C GLU A 56 -0.38 -8.72 18.91
N SER A 57 0.13 -8.98 20.11
CA SER A 57 0.85 -10.21 20.43
C SER A 57 -0.15 -11.31 20.77
N LYS A 58 -0.18 -12.39 19.97
CA LYS A 58 -0.95 -13.57 20.34
C LYS A 58 -0.08 -14.46 21.22
N GLU A 59 -0.42 -14.53 22.50
CA GLU A 59 0.05 -15.62 23.37
C GLU A 59 -0.71 -16.89 22.96
N SER A 60 -0.01 -17.81 22.30
CA SER A 60 -0.52 -19.16 22.13
C SER A 60 -0.49 -19.84 23.50
N LYS A 61 -1.63 -19.88 24.19
CA LYS A 61 -1.85 -20.81 25.32
C LYS A 61 -1.68 -22.24 24.79
N LYS A 62 -0.47 -22.79 24.86
CA LYS A 62 -0.28 -24.24 24.79
C LYS A 62 -0.81 -24.80 26.10
N GLU A 63 -1.89 -25.57 26.04
CA GLU A 63 -2.34 -26.38 27.17
C GLU A 63 -1.20 -27.32 27.58
N ALA A 64 -0.68 -27.12 28.79
CA ALA A 64 0.37 -27.95 29.36
C ALA A 64 -0.22 -29.28 29.83
N LYS A 65 -0.04 -30.36 29.06
CA LYS A 65 -0.11 -31.72 29.59
C LYS A 65 1.26 -32.13 30.14
N GLY A 66 1.39 -32.00 31.47
CA GLY A 66 2.14 -32.87 32.38
C GLY A 66 3.61 -33.27 32.11
N LYS A 67 4.51 -32.66 32.90
CA LYS A 67 5.70 -33.19 33.62
C LYS A 67 6.83 -33.93 32.86
N ASN A 68 8.04 -33.35 32.91
CA ASN A 68 9.10 -33.83 33.80
C ASN A 68 10.20 -32.77 33.99
N ALA A 69 10.79 -32.76 35.18
CA ALA A 69 11.82 -31.84 35.64
C ALA A 69 13.22 -32.30 35.19
N ASN A 70 14.02 -31.37 34.67
CA ASN A 70 15.39 -31.08 35.12
C ASN A 70 16.02 -29.93 34.30
N ASP A 71 16.50 -28.95 35.05
CA ASP A 71 17.68 -28.08 34.89
C ASP A 71 18.08 -27.51 33.53
N GLY A 72 18.09 -26.17 33.48
CA GLY A 72 18.79 -25.35 32.49
C GLY A 72 18.13 -23.98 32.31
N GLU A 73 18.71 -22.94 32.93
CA GLU A 73 18.35 -21.54 32.68
C GLU A 73 18.75 -21.12 31.25
N GLY A 74 17.98 -21.56 30.26
CA GLY A 74 17.97 -20.98 28.92
C GLY A 74 16.84 -19.98 28.83
N GLN A 75 17.15 -18.69 28.65
CA GLN A 75 16.15 -17.68 28.28
C GLN A 75 15.47 -18.12 26.99
N THR A 76 14.29 -18.71 27.13
CA THR A 76 13.44 -19.10 26.01
C THR A 76 12.78 -17.83 25.50
N ILE A 77 13.35 -17.24 24.44
CA ILE A 77 12.72 -16.14 23.72
C ILE A 77 11.38 -16.66 23.19
N LEU A 78 10.30 -16.32 23.90
CA LEU A 78 8.93 -16.54 23.45
C LEU A 78 8.74 -15.70 22.18
N LYS A 79 9.00 -16.30 21.02
CA LYS A 79 8.57 -15.75 19.72
C LYS A 79 7.05 -15.86 19.66
N GLY A 80 6.37 -14.98 20.41
CA GLY A 80 4.95 -14.74 20.23
C GLY A 80 4.73 -14.27 18.79
N ASN A 81 3.77 -14.86 18.09
CA ASN A 81 3.42 -14.39 16.76
C ASN A 81 2.77 -13.00 16.89
N VAL A 82 3.52 -11.96 16.49
CA VAL A 82 3.00 -10.60 16.41
C VAL A 82 2.16 -10.48 15.14
N THR A 83 0.90 -10.07 15.30
CA THR A 83 -0.02 -9.85 14.18
C THR A 83 -0.39 -8.37 14.11
N ALA A 84 -0.60 -7.83 12.91
CA ALA A 84 -1.04 -6.46 12.72
C ALA A 84 -2.51 -6.42 12.31
N ARG A 85 -3.34 -5.71 13.08
CA ARG A 85 -4.74 -5.41 12.74
C ARG A 85 -4.82 -4.02 12.09
N LEU A 86 -5.61 -3.88 11.04
CA LEU A 86 -5.86 -2.60 10.37
C LEU A 86 -7.19 -2.00 10.83
N GLN A 87 -7.19 -0.70 11.08
CA GLN A 87 -8.36 0.11 11.34
C GLN A 87 -8.44 1.21 10.27
N GLU A 88 -9.58 1.35 9.61
CA GLU A 88 -9.75 2.44 8.65
C GLU A 88 -9.91 3.79 9.32
N CYS A 89 -9.31 4.81 8.72
CA CYS A 89 -9.28 6.16 9.27
C CYS A 89 -9.52 7.25 8.22
N GLY A 90 -9.69 6.89 6.95
CA GLY A 90 -9.89 7.85 5.87
C GLY A 90 -10.83 7.33 4.78
N PRO A 91 -11.09 8.15 3.75
CA PRO A 91 -12.00 7.80 2.68
C PRO A 91 -11.50 6.60 1.86
N ARG A 92 -12.44 5.87 1.27
CA ARG A 92 -12.17 4.85 0.26
C ARG A 92 -12.58 5.41 -1.08
N PHE A 93 -11.66 5.42 -2.03
CA PHE A 93 -12.00 5.74 -3.41
C PHE A 93 -11.13 4.91 -4.36
N THR A 94 -11.57 4.90 -5.61
CA THR A 94 -10.89 4.24 -6.71
C THR A 94 -10.65 5.30 -7.77
N LEU A 95 -9.42 5.39 -8.26
CA LEU A 95 -9.03 6.28 -9.35
C LEU A 95 -8.83 5.46 -10.63
N LYS A 96 -9.16 6.04 -11.77
CA LYS A 96 -8.74 5.58 -13.09
C LYS A 96 -7.96 6.72 -13.74
N LEU A 97 -6.78 6.43 -14.29
CA LEU A 97 -6.01 7.44 -15.00
C LEU A 97 -6.71 7.80 -16.31
N ILE A 98 -6.99 9.08 -16.51
CA ILE A 98 -7.65 9.57 -17.74
C ILE A 98 -6.60 10.14 -18.69
N SER A 99 -5.70 10.97 -18.19
CA SER A 99 -4.69 11.63 -19.00
C SER A 99 -3.51 12.09 -18.16
N VAL A 100 -2.37 12.28 -18.81
CA VAL A 100 -1.14 12.85 -18.26
C VAL A 100 -0.67 13.90 -19.25
N GLN A 101 -0.49 15.13 -18.78
CA GLN A 101 0.13 16.21 -19.55
C GLN A 101 1.61 16.32 -19.22
N HIS A 102 2.39 16.81 -20.19
CA HIS A 102 3.73 17.29 -19.94
C HIS A 102 3.68 18.60 -19.14
N ASP A 103 4.70 18.80 -18.30
CA ASP A 103 4.88 19.99 -17.48
C ASP A 103 3.66 20.33 -16.60
N THR A 104 3.36 21.62 -16.48
CA THR A 104 2.26 22.12 -15.66
C THR A 104 0.93 21.95 -16.40
N PHE A 105 -0.11 21.63 -15.65
CA PHE A 105 -1.45 21.48 -16.19
C PHE A 105 -1.92 22.74 -16.94
N ASP A 106 -2.26 22.57 -18.23
CA ASP A 106 -2.84 23.61 -19.09
C ASP A 106 -4.10 23.07 -19.79
N THR A 107 -5.20 23.81 -19.64
CA THR A 107 -6.51 23.47 -20.20
C THR A 107 -6.67 23.87 -21.67
N LYS A 108 -5.79 24.74 -22.20
CA LYS A 108 -5.93 25.29 -23.56
C LYS A 108 -5.00 24.64 -24.57
N GLY A 109 -3.73 24.45 -24.21
CA GLY A 109 -2.68 23.97 -25.12
C GLY A 109 -1.77 22.89 -24.54
N GLY A 110 -2.12 22.29 -23.41
CA GLY A 110 -1.29 21.29 -22.76
C GLY A 110 -1.02 20.07 -23.65
N GLU A 111 0.26 19.74 -23.83
CA GLU A 111 0.66 18.55 -24.58
C GLU A 111 0.48 17.29 -23.74
N TYR A 112 -0.27 16.31 -24.26
CA TYR A 112 -0.53 15.07 -23.54
C TYR A 112 0.59 14.05 -23.75
N GLU A 113 1.20 13.59 -22.65
CA GLU A 113 2.11 12.43 -22.65
C GLU A 113 1.30 11.13 -22.85
N TRP A 114 0.14 11.05 -22.21
CA TRP A 114 -0.71 9.87 -22.28
C TRP A 114 -2.18 10.26 -22.15
N VAL A 115 -3.05 9.60 -22.90
CA VAL A 115 -4.51 9.76 -22.82
C VAL A 115 -5.16 8.40 -22.93
N HIS A 116 -6.08 8.12 -22.02
CA HIS A 116 -6.93 6.93 -22.05
C HIS A 116 -7.85 7.00 -23.26
N LYS A 117 -7.84 5.95 -24.09
CA LYS A 117 -8.77 5.79 -25.22
C LYS A 117 -9.69 4.61 -24.95
N SER A 118 -10.96 4.72 -25.34
CA SER A 118 -11.94 3.62 -25.18
C SER A 118 -11.48 2.31 -25.84
N GLU A 119 -10.75 2.40 -26.95
CA GLU A 119 -10.13 1.27 -27.64
C GLU A 119 -9.15 0.49 -26.76
N MET A 120 -8.55 1.13 -25.76
CA MET A 120 -7.60 0.49 -24.84
C MET A 120 -8.32 -0.48 -23.88
N ASP A 121 -9.60 -0.25 -23.59
CA ASP A 121 -10.42 -1.12 -22.72
C ASP A 121 -10.86 -2.42 -23.43
N THR A 122 -10.57 -2.57 -24.74
CA THR A 122 -10.97 -3.76 -25.52
C THR A 122 -10.23 -5.03 -25.11
N SER A 123 -9.00 -4.90 -24.59
CA SER A 123 -8.19 -6.04 -24.16
C SER A 123 -8.23 -6.22 -22.65
N ARG A 124 -8.77 -7.36 -22.19
CA ARG A 124 -8.76 -7.74 -20.77
C ARG A 124 -7.39 -8.18 -20.24
N ARG A 125 -6.37 -8.23 -21.10
CA ARG A 125 -5.02 -8.72 -20.78
C ARG A 125 -3.96 -7.63 -20.81
N ARG A 126 -4.28 -6.45 -21.36
CA ARG A 126 -3.35 -5.34 -21.49
C ARG A 126 -3.67 -4.29 -20.44
N PHE A 127 -2.66 -3.90 -19.67
CA PHE A 127 -2.74 -2.88 -18.64
C PHE A 127 -1.64 -1.85 -18.86
N PHE A 128 -1.88 -0.61 -18.44
CA PHE A 128 -1.04 0.54 -18.75
C PHE A 128 -0.41 1.19 -17.52
N LEU A 129 -0.85 0.84 -16.31
CA LEU A 129 -0.25 1.24 -15.02
C LEU A 129 0.56 0.09 -14.43
#